data_AF-A0A8S4HGW2-F1
#
_entry.id   AF-A0A8S4HGW2-F1
#
_cell.length_a   1.000
_cell.length_b   1.000
_cell.length_c   1.000
_cell.angle_alpha   90.00
_cell.angle_beta   90.00
_cell.angle_gamma   90.00
#
_symmetry.space_group_name_H-M   'P 1'
#
loop_
_entity.id
_entity.type
_entity.pdbx_description
1 polymer ?
#
loop_
_entity_poly.entity_id
_entity_poly.type
_entity_poly.pdbx_seq_one_letter_code
_entity_poly.pdbx_strand_id
1 'polypeptide(L)'
;MGSRYDDLFDKWKDETSETEDEEEEEFNSHKTVFKELPLNKFYAILNNYNNDTDNLQRFCTSYIVTQSLNGVDCFNFCKKFIYKFKNFPSIKKQCTGIEDKEFCNYFNYWLGGQLLRIGAQSYNVSMFIRIFNMLSSQNYIPGCNCKSDKIASSDFKKMKEFFDYAENLEGINNSAEILKNIPGDIYCYYIAKAVNEYNKVISDGSCVEKTCAFNEEMEHFKKKFLSYQSSFRTRCPSNINIPCIQISKKEYDKSCPSGTTVNNPSQAAAHMPDQQEYGTSDNSKTLITTSASAAVGSIFTSLILYKFTPLRDLLGRKKNQNHWNSTHNAIKPFQQYSNNNNMDFGNTTYNVGYQSV
;
A
#
# COMPACT_ATOMS: atom_id res chain seq x y z
N MET A 1 6.99 21.13 -10.25
CA MET A 1 5.95 21.06 -9.21
C MET A 1 5.30 19.68 -9.07
N GLY A 2 5.18 18.85 -10.12
CA GLY A 2 4.62 17.49 -10.02
C GLY A 2 5.40 16.50 -9.13
N SER A 3 6.75 16.50 -9.17
CA SER A 3 7.52 15.45 -8.45
C SER A 3 7.54 15.60 -6.93
N ARG A 4 7.21 16.78 -6.37
CA ARG A 4 7.17 16.99 -4.91
C ARG A 4 5.99 16.26 -4.28
N TYR A 5 4.87 16.15 -5.00
CA TYR A 5 3.64 15.53 -4.50
C TYR A 5 3.65 14.00 -4.65
N ASP A 6 4.31 13.47 -5.68
CA ASP A 6 4.46 12.02 -5.85
C ASP A 6 5.28 11.40 -4.70
N ASP A 7 6.40 12.03 -4.32
CA ASP A 7 7.20 11.65 -3.14
C ASP A 7 6.42 11.82 -1.82
N LEU A 8 5.57 12.85 -1.73
CA LEU A 8 4.67 13.08 -0.58
C LEU A 8 3.74 11.88 -0.36
N PHE A 9 3.04 11.39 -1.39
CA PHE A 9 2.05 10.32 -1.22
C PHE A 9 2.65 8.92 -1.01
N ASP A 10 3.84 8.64 -1.55
CA ASP A 10 4.52 7.37 -1.30
C ASP A 10 5.10 7.32 0.13
N LYS A 11 5.54 8.47 0.67
CA LYS A 11 5.89 8.64 2.09
C LYS A 11 4.67 8.49 3.04
N TRP A 12 3.46 8.79 2.56
CA TRP A 12 2.21 8.58 3.33
C TRP A 12 1.85 7.10 3.50
N LYS A 13 2.33 6.21 2.60
CA LYS A 13 2.10 4.76 2.72
C LYS A 13 3.03 4.10 3.75
N ASP A 14 4.20 4.67 4.03
CA ASP A 14 5.27 3.98 4.79
C ASP A 14 5.77 4.64 6.10
N GLU A 15 5.47 5.90 6.44
CA GLU A 15 6.08 6.54 7.63
C GLU A 15 5.12 6.98 8.75
N THR A 16 5.16 6.21 9.84
CA THR A 16 4.98 6.67 11.23
C THR A 16 6.35 6.64 11.93
N SER A 17 7.19 7.65 11.69
CA SER A 17 8.28 7.99 12.61
C SER A 17 8.43 9.51 12.64
N GLU A 18 8.46 10.04 13.87
CA GLU A 18 8.56 11.44 14.23
C GLU A 18 9.99 11.96 14.05
N THR A 19 10.14 13.17 13.51
CA THR A 19 11.24 14.12 13.80
C THR A 19 10.81 15.51 13.33
N GLU A 20 10.79 16.46 14.27
CA GLU A 20 10.25 17.82 14.18
C GLU A 20 11.23 18.82 13.54
N ASP A 21 10.76 19.62 12.58
CA ASP A 21 11.35 20.89 12.12
C ASP A 21 10.26 21.81 11.53
N GLU A 22 10.38 23.14 11.63
CA GLU A 22 9.31 24.14 11.42
C GLU A 22 8.66 24.21 10.01
N GLU A 23 9.23 23.57 8.96
CA GLU A 23 8.52 23.34 7.69
C GLU A 23 7.44 22.21 7.79
N GLU A 24 7.38 21.52 8.94
CA GLU A 24 6.42 20.46 9.24
C GLU A 24 5.03 20.96 9.61
N GLU A 25 4.78 22.22 9.99
CA GLU A 25 3.43 22.60 10.46
C GLU A 25 2.38 22.58 9.33
N GLU A 26 2.72 23.11 8.15
CA GLU A 26 1.86 23.04 6.97
C GLU A 26 1.73 21.58 6.47
N PHE A 27 2.84 20.83 6.47
CA PHE A 27 2.91 19.41 6.12
C PHE A 27 2.13 18.50 7.10
N ASN A 28 2.11 18.82 8.40
CA ASN A 28 1.33 18.12 9.43
C ASN A 28 -0.16 18.45 9.33
N SER A 29 -0.52 19.68 8.95
CA SER A 29 -1.92 20.03 8.69
C SER A 29 -2.50 19.22 7.51
N HIS A 30 -1.66 18.92 6.49
CA HIS A 30 -2.06 18.14 5.33
C HIS A 30 -2.21 16.64 5.63
N LYS A 31 -1.34 16.08 6.49
CA LYS A 31 -1.39 14.67 6.95
C LYS A 31 -2.52 14.41 7.95
N THR A 32 -2.95 15.42 8.71
CA THR A 32 -3.99 15.28 9.75
C THR A 32 -5.40 15.14 9.18
N VAL A 33 -5.69 15.80 8.06
CA VAL A 33 -7.03 15.81 7.45
C VAL A 33 -7.46 14.44 6.96
N PHE A 34 -6.60 13.79 6.19
CA PHE A 34 -6.94 12.49 5.64
C PHE A 34 -7.14 11.46 6.75
N LYS A 35 -6.46 11.60 7.89
CA LYS A 35 -6.69 10.77 9.09
C LYS A 35 -8.09 10.98 9.69
N GLU A 36 -8.72 12.13 9.48
CA GLU A 36 -10.10 12.39 9.95
C GLU A 36 -11.18 11.84 9.02
N LEU A 37 -10.84 11.41 7.79
CA LEU A 37 -11.81 10.72 6.93
C LEU A 37 -12.27 9.41 7.60
N PRO A 38 -13.56 9.02 7.46
CA PRO A 38 -14.14 7.92 8.23
C PRO A 38 -13.34 6.61 8.17
N LEU A 39 -12.95 6.16 6.97
CA LEU A 39 -12.12 4.96 6.78
C LEU A 39 -10.76 5.07 7.49
N ASN A 40 -10.05 6.17 7.23
CA ASN A 40 -8.70 6.37 7.73
C ASN A 40 -8.67 6.55 9.25
N LYS A 41 -9.69 7.20 9.81
CA LYS A 41 -9.89 7.34 11.26
C LYS A 41 -10.08 5.98 11.90
N PHE A 42 -10.91 5.12 11.32
CA PHE A 42 -11.09 3.75 11.79
C PHE A 42 -9.78 2.95 11.73
N TYR A 43 -9.00 3.08 10.65
CA TYR A 43 -7.68 2.45 10.56
C TYR A 43 -6.69 2.97 11.59
N ALA A 44 -6.67 4.29 11.83
CA ALA A 44 -5.82 4.91 12.83
C ALA A 44 -6.16 4.41 14.24
N ILE A 45 -7.45 4.35 14.58
CA ILE A 45 -7.91 3.78 15.85
C ILE A 45 -7.48 2.33 15.97
N LEU A 46 -7.70 1.49 14.95
CA LEU A 46 -7.27 0.09 14.97
C LEU A 46 -5.75 -0.05 15.20
N ASN A 47 -4.94 0.75 14.51
CA ASN A 47 -3.49 0.71 14.63
C ASN A 47 -3.01 1.10 16.03
N ASN A 48 -3.66 2.10 16.66
CA ASN A 48 -3.24 2.68 17.93
C ASN A 48 -3.97 2.07 19.16
N TYR A 49 -5.02 1.29 18.96
CA TYR A 49 -5.77 0.69 20.06
C TYR A 49 -4.88 -0.19 20.95
N ASN A 50 -5.20 -0.26 22.23
CA ASN A 50 -4.50 -1.07 23.23
C ASN A 50 -4.24 -2.50 22.73
N ASN A 51 -3.18 -3.11 23.28
CA ASN A 51 -2.71 -4.44 22.90
C ASN A 51 -2.49 -5.31 24.14
N ASP A 52 -3.46 -5.31 25.05
CA ASP A 52 -3.32 -6.09 26.29
C ASP A 52 -3.36 -7.59 26.02
N THR A 53 -2.88 -8.36 26.99
CA THR A 53 -2.94 -9.81 26.94
C THR A 53 -4.38 -10.30 27.05
N ASP A 54 -4.73 -11.27 26.21
CA ASP A 54 -6.07 -11.87 26.19
C ASP A 54 -5.96 -13.40 26.13
N ASN A 55 -6.87 -14.11 26.81
CA ASN A 55 -6.83 -15.58 26.86
C ASN A 55 -7.00 -16.25 25.50
N LEU A 56 -7.68 -15.61 24.54
CA LEU A 56 -7.83 -16.10 23.17
C LEU A 56 -6.52 -16.01 22.39
N GLN A 57 -5.51 -15.25 22.87
CA GLN A 57 -4.19 -15.18 22.22
C GLN A 57 -3.47 -16.54 22.20
N ARG A 58 -3.89 -17.52 23.01
CA ARG A 58 -3.42 -18.91 22.89
C ARG A 58 -3.61 -19.49 21.49
N PHE A 59 -4.65 -19.05 20.77
CA PHE A 59 -4.89 -19.48 19.39
C PHE A 59 -3.75 -19.06 18.44
N CYS A 60 -3.09 -17.93 18.70
CA CYS A 60 -1.91 -17.54 17.92
C CYS A 60 -0.80 -18.57 18.03
N THR A 61 -0.62 -19.17 19.22
CA THR A 61 0.38 -20.23 19.44
C THR A 61 0.02 -21.51 18.71
N SER A 62 -1.27 -21.83 18.61
CA SER A 62 -1.76 -23.04 17.94
C SER A 62 -1.76 -22.94 16.42
N TYR A 63 -1.97 -21.75 15.86
CA TYR A 63 -2.21 -21.59 14.42
C TYR A 63 -1.06 -20.89 13.67
N ILE A 64 -0.35 -19.94 14.28
CA ILE A 64 0.66 -19.18 13.56
C ILE A 64 2.01 -19.91 13.58
N VAL A 65 2.59 -20.12 12.41
CA VAL A 65 3.93 -20.70 12.28
C VAL A 65 4.96 -19.58 12.40
N THR A 66 5.76 -19.64 13.47
CA THR A 66 6.82 -18.66 13.76
C THR A 66 8.12 -18.93 13.00
N GLN A 67 8.31 -20.16 12.53
CA GLN A 67 9.53 -20.60 11.82
C GLN A 67 9.54 -20.20 10.33
N SER A 68 8.45 -19.62 9.81
CA SER A 68 8.38 -19.13 8.44
C SER A 68 8.95 -17.71 8.33
N LEU A 69 9.19 -17.26 7.09
CA LEU A 69 9.56 -15.87 6.83
C LEU A 69 8.51 -14.92 7.45
N ASN A 70 8.97 -13.97 8.26
CA ASN A 70 8.16 -13.01 9.02
C ASN A 70 7.15 -13.69 9.97
N GLY A 71 7.37 -14.96 10.34
CA GLY A 71 6.48 -15.72 11.20
C GLY A 71 6.37 -15.18 12.62
N VAL A 72 7.46 -14.65 13.17
CA VAL A 72 7.47 -13.98 14.49
C VAL A 72 6.62 -12.71 14.46
N ASP A 73 6.71 -11.91 13.40
CA ASP A 73 5.90 -10.70 13.24
C ASP A 73 4.42 -11.04 13.04
N CYS A 74 4.12 -12.09 12.27
CA CYS A 74 2.78 -12.64 12.15
C CYS A 74 2.22 -13.07 13.52
N PHE A 75 3.03 -13.73 14.34
CA PHE A 75 2.60 -14.17 15.68
C PHE A 75 2.32 -12.98 16.60
N ASN A 76 3.19 -11.96 16.60
CA ASN A 76 2.99 -10.76 17.39
C ASN A 76 1.75 -9.97 16.92
N PHE A 77 1.56 -9.85 15.60
CA PHE A 77 0.37 -9.24 15.05
C PHE A 77 -0.90 -10.04 15.37
N CYS A 78 -0.86 -11.37 15.36
CA CYS A 78 -1.99 -12.21 15.73
C CYS A 78 -2.51 -11.88 17.14
N LYS A 79 -1.62 -11.71 18.12
CA LYS A 79 -2.03 -11.36 19.49
C LYS A 79 -2.79 -10.03 19.54
N LYS A 80 -2.30 -9.03 18.80
CA LYS A 80 -2.94 -7.71 18.64
C LYS A 80 -4.28 -7.81 17.91
N PHE A 81 -4.32 -8.60 16.83
CA PHE A 81 -5.52 -8.85 16.03
C PHE A 81 -6.64 -9.45 16.89
N ILE A 82 -6.37 -10.49 17.67
CA ILE A 82 -7.35 -11.13 18.55
C ILE A 82 -7.91 -10.15 19.57
N TYR A 83 -7.05 -9.35 20.20
CA TYR A 83 -7.50 -8.33 21.15
C TYR A 83 -8.42 -7.30 20.49
N LYS A 84 -8.05 -6.79 19.31
CA LYS A 84 -8.86 -5.82 18.55
C LYS A 84 -10.17 -6.42 18.06
N PHE A 85 -10.17 -7.69 17.65
CA PHE A 85 -11.37 -8.41 17.23
C PHE A 85 -12.39 -8.49 18.38
N LYS A 86 -11.94 -8.87 19.58
CA LYS A 86 -12.80 -8.96 20.76
C LYS A 86 -13.32 -7.60 21.21
N ASN A 87 -12.50 -6.55 21.07
CA ASN A 87 -12.84 -5.18 21.45
C ASN A 87 -13.49 -4.38 20.31
N PHE A 88 -13.88 -5.04 19.22
CA PHE A 88 -14.43 -4.38 18.05
C PHE A 88 -15.65 -3.48 18.34
N PRO A 89 -16.62 -3.87 19.19
CA PRO A 89 -17.73 -2.97 19.54
C PRO A 89 -17.26 -1.66 20.21
N SER A 90 -16.21 -1.71 21.02
CA SER A 90 -15.63 -0.53 21.68
C SER A 90 -14.87 0.35 20.68
N ILE A 91 -14.11 -0.26 19.77
CA ILE A 91 -13.42 0.44 18.67
C ILE A 91 -14.43 1.16 17.78
N LYS A 92 -15.51 0.46 17.41
CA LYS A 92 -16.60 1.00 16.58
C LYS A 92 -17.21 2.26 17.20
N LYS A 93 -17.44 2.28 18.51
CA LYS A 93 -18.01 3.44 19.23
C LYS A 93 -17.13 4.70 19.19
N GLN A 94 -15.84 4.58 18.90
CA GLN A 94 -14.93 5.72 18.76
C GLN A 94 -14.99 6.36 17.37
N CYS A 95 -15.71 5.75 16.44
CA CYS A 95 -15.83 6.23 15.06
C CYS A 95 -17.20 6.87 14.84
N THR A 96 -17.20 8.01 14.15
CA THR A 96 -18.40 8.73 13.72
C THR A 96 -18.45 8.78 12.20
N GLY A 97 -19.64 8.82 11.61
CA GLY A 97 -19.80 8.96 10.15
C GLY A 97 -19.49 7.70 9.33
N ILE A 98 -19.51 6.52 9.96
CA ILE A 98 -19.41 5.22 9.29
C ILE A 98 -20.73 4.47 9.50
N GLU A 99 -21.34 4.00 8.42
CA GLU A 99 -22.52 3.13 8.54
C GLU A 99 -22.16 1.77 9.11
N ASP A 100 -23.05 1.22 9.94
CA ASP A 100 -22.85 -0.06 10.64
C ASP A 100 -22.40 -1.21 9.73
N LYS A 101 -22.93 -1.25 8.50
CA LYS A 101 -22.63 -2.26 7.49
C LYS A 101 -21.19 -2.19 6.95
N GLU A 102 -20.54 -1.03 7.01
CA GLU A 102 -19.23 -0.80 6.42
C GLU A 102 -18.07 -1.22 7.32
N PHE A 103 -18.26 -1.21 8.64
CA PHE A 103 -17.22 -1.57 9.60
C PHE A 103 -16.61 -2.95 9.33
N CYS A 104 -17.42 -3.93 8.93
CA CYS A 104 -16.89 -5.26 8.58
C CYS A 104 -16.01 -5.22 7.33
N ASN A 105 -16.41 -4.48 6.30
CA ASN A 105 -15.60 -4.29 5.10
C ASN A 105 -14.26 -3.65 5.48
N TYR A 106 -14.31 -2.58 6.26
CA TYR A 106 -13.12 -1.82 6.65
C TYR A 106 -12.15 -2.71 7.42
N PHE A 107 -12.66 -3.49 8.37
CA PHE A 107 -11.87 -4.41 9.18
C PHE A 107 -11.19 -5.51 8.35
N ASN A 108 -11.87 -6.03 7.33
CA ASN A 108 -11.29 -7.01 6.40
C ASN A 108 -10.13 -6.41 5.58
N TYR A 109 -10.30 -5.22 5.00
CA TYR A 109 -9.22 -4.56 4.25
C TYR A 109 -8.08 -4.08 5.15
N TRP A 110 -8.38 -3.70 6.39
CA TRP A 110 -7.35 -3.42 7.39
C TRP A 110 -6.52 -4.67 7.69
N LEU A 111 -7.18 -5.81 7.97
CA LEU A 111 -6.48 -7.08 8.23
C LEU A 111 -5.58 -7.45 7.06
N GLY A 112 -6.11 -7.49 5.83
CA GLY A 112 -5.31 -7.83 4.66
C GLY A 112 -4.15 -6.83 4.45
N GLY A 113 -4.37 -5.54 4.71
CA GLY A 113 -3.34 -4.52 4.63
C GLY A 113 -2.20 -4.74 5.64
N GLN A 114 -2.53 -5.12 6.87
CA GLN A 114 -1.52 -5.46 7.88
C GLN A 114 -0.72 -6.71 7.50
N LEU A 115 -1.38 -7.74 6.99
CA LEU A 115 -0.71 -8.97 6.55
C LEU A 115 0.21 -8.72 5.35
N LEU A 116 -0.23 -7.88 4.41
CA LEU A 116 0.58 -7.45 3.28
C LEU A 116 1.83 -6.69 3.76
N ARG A 117 1.67 -5.73 4.69
CA ARG A 117 2.78 -4.94 5.24
C ARG A 117 3.82 -5.81 5.98
N ILE A 118 3.36 -6.82 6.70
CA ILE A 118 4.25 -7.79 7.37
C ILE A 118 4.97 -8.68 6.35
N GLY A 119 4.50 -8.78 5.10
CA GLY A 119 4.98 -9.78 4.15
C GLY A 119 4.62 -11.19 4.58
N ALA A 120 3.42 -11.36 5.16
CA ALA A 120 2.95 -12.64 5.68
C ALA A 120 2.87 -13.69 4.56
N GLN A 121 3.43 -14.87 4.81
CA GLN A 121 3.36 -15.99 3.88
C GLN A 121 1.94 -16.55 3.77
N SER A 122 1.61 -17.15 2.62
CA SER A 122 0.27 -17.69 2.29
C SER A 122 -0.29 -18.63 3.37
N TYR A 123 0.57 -19.43 4.00
CA TYR A 123 0.19 -20.28 5.13
C TYR A 123 -0.31 -19.44 6.32
N ASN A 124 0.46 -18.44 6.76
CA ASN A 124 0.07 -17.60 7.88
C ASN A 124 -1.17 -16.77 7.53
N VAL A 125 -1.30 -16.26 6.30
CA VAL A 125 -2.53 -15.61 5.81
C VAL A 125 -3.74 -16.54 5.96
N SER A 126 -3.61 -17.80 5.55
CA SER A 126 -4.67 -18.81 5.70
C SER A 126 -5.02 -19.07 7.17
N MET A 127 -4.05 -18.99 8.08
CA MET A 127 -4.28 -19.13 9.52
C MET A 127 -4.98 -17.92 10.12
N PHE A 128 -4.67 -16.71 9.68
CA PHE A 128 -5.46 -15.52 10.07
C PHE A 128 -6.91 -15.62 9.62
N ILE A 129 -7.17 -16.10 8.40
CA ILE A 129 -8.54 -16.37 7.90
C ILE A 129 -9.28 -17.37 8.79
N ARG A 130 -8.61 -18.46 9.21
CA ARG A 130 -9.19 -19.46 10.13
C ARG A 130 -9.51 -18.85 11.49
N ILE A 131 -8.59 -18.06 12.06
CA ILE A 131 -8.81 -17.38 13.34
C ILE A 131 -9.98 -16.41 13.22
N PHE A 132 -10.05 -15.61 12.15
CA PHE A 132 -11.16 -14.69 11.90
C PHE A 132 -12.49 -15.44 11.92
N ASN A 133 -12.64 -16.48 11.10
CA ASN A 133 -13.89 -17.23 11.00
C ASN A 133 -14.28 -17.89 12.33
N MET A 134 -13.30 -18.42 13.06
CA MET A 134 -13.52 -18.98 14.40
C MET A 134 -14.03 -17.90 15.36
N LEU A 135 -13.42 -16.71 15.39
CA LEU A 135 -13.85 -15.62 16.27
C LEU A 135 -15.21 -15.02 15.84
N SER A 136 -15.49 -14.92 14.54
CA SER A 136 -16.81 -14.54 14.02
C SER A 136 -17.90 -15.49 14.51
N SER A 137 -17.64 -16.79 14.57
CA SER A 137 -18.61 -17.78 15.10
C SER A 137 -18.93 -17.59 16.58
N GLN A 138 -18.07 -16.89 17.33
CA GLN A 138 -18.31 -16.50 18.72
C GLN A 138 -19.09 -15.18 18.85
N ASN A 139 -19.54 -14.61 17.73
CA ASN A 139 -20.37 -13.41 17.67
C ASN A 139 -19.75 -12.15 18.30
N TYR A 140 -18.41 -12.06 18.37
CA TYR A 140 -17.72 -10.82 18.80
C TYR A 140 -17.93 -9.66 17.81
N ILE A 141 -18.13 -10.00 16.53
CA ILE A 141 -18.48 -9.05 15.47
C ILE A 141 -19.70 -9.60 14.72
N PRO A 142 -20.93 -9.37 15.22
CA PRO A 142 -22.14 -9.93 14.64
C PRO A 142 -22.31 -9.56 13.16
N GLY A 143 -22.63 -10.54 12.33
CA GLY A 143 -22.86 -10.35 10.89
C GLY A 143 -21.60 -10.06 10.06
N CYS A 144 -20.40 -10.12 10.65
CA CYS A 144 -19.16 -9.88 9.93
C CYS A 144 -18.47 -11.17 9.48
N ASN A 145 -18.32 -11.31 8.16
CA ASN A 145 -17.65 -12.43 7.52
C ASN A 145 -16.26 -12.06 7.04
N CYS A 146 -15.33 -13.01 7.08
CA CYS A 146 -14.00 -12.85 6.51
C CYS A 146 -14.10 -12.83 4.98
N LYS A 147 -13.53 -11.82 4.32
CA LYS A 147 -13.32 -11.76 2.87
C LYS A 147 -12.08 -12.55 2.48
N SER A 148 -12.11 -13.86 2.76
CA SER A 148 -10.95 -14.75 2.65
C SER A 148 -10.37 -14.80 1.24
N ASP A 149 -11.25 -14.78 0.23
CA ASP A 149 -10.92 -14.72 -1.19
C ASP A 149 -10.12 -13.46 -1.54
N LYS A 150 -10.55 -12.31 -1.02
CA LYS A 150 -9.85 -11.03 -1.24
C LYS A 150 -8.51 -11.01 -0.53
N ILE A 151 -8.48 -11.34 0.77
CA ILE A 151 -7.25 -11.28 1.59
C ILE A 151 -6.17 -12.24 1.08
N ALA A 152 -6.56 -13.41 0.57
CA ALA A 152 -5.62 -14.39 0.01
C ALA A 152 -5.21 -14.09 -1.44
N SER A 153 -5.83 -13.12 -2.10
CA SER A 153 -5.55 -12.79 -3.51
C SER A 153 -4.18 -12.14 -3.67
N SER A 154 -3.46 -12.52 -4.73
CA SER A 154 -2.25 -11.82 -5.17
C SER A 154 -2.52 -10.38 -5.57
N ASP A 155 -3.75 -10.06 -5.96
CA ASP A 155 -4.18 -8.71 -6.35
C ASP A 155 -4.70 -7.87 -5.17
N PHE A 156 -4.61 -8.37 -3.94
CA PHE A 156 -5.15 -7.68 -2.76
C PHE A 156 -4.67 -6.23 -2.64
N LYS A 157 -3.40 -5.94 -2.99
CA LYS A 157 -2.87 -4.56 -3.00
C LYS A 157 -3.72 -3.63 -3.87
N LYS A 158 -4.07 -4.06 -5.09
CA LYS A 158 -4.91 -3.28 -6.01
C LYS A 158 -6.36 -3.19 -5.54
N MET A 159 -6.91 -4.30 -5.02
CA MET A 159 -8.25 -4.29 -4.41
C MET A 159 -8.34 -3.25 -3.30
N LYS A 160 -7.38 -3.27 -2.38
CA LYS A 160 -7.32 -2.33 -1.26
C LYS A 160 -7.19 -0.89 -1.75
N GLU A 161 -6.35 -0.63 -2.75
CA GLU A 161 -6.16 0.71 -3.28
C GLU A 161 -7.46 1.30 -3.87
N PHE A 162 -8.19 0.54 -4.70
CA PHE A 162 -9.48 1.00 -5.21
C PHE A 162 -10.56 1.07 -4.15
N PHE A 163 -10.54 0.18 -3.16
CA PHE A 163 -11.41 0.25 -1.99
C PHE A 163 -11.19 1.56 -1.22
N ASP A 164 -9.94 1.84 -0.85
CA ASP A 164 -9.56 3.06 -0.13
C ASP A 164 -9.90 4.32 -0.95
N TYR A 165 -9.68 4.31 -2.27
CA TYR A 165 -10.10 5.41 -3.14
C TYR A 165 -11.61 5.63 -3.05
N ALA A 166 -12.42 4.58 -3.22
CA ALA A 166 -13.87 4.69 -3.21
C ALA A 166 -14.41 5.21 -1.86
N GLU A 167 -13.93 4.67 -0.74
CA GLU A 167 -14.36 5.08 0.60
C GLU A 167 -13.92 6.50 0.93
N ASN A 168 -12.69 6.88 0.57
CA ASN A 168 -12.22 8.24 0.81
C ASN A 168 -12.93 9.27 -0.09
N LEU A 169 -13.34 8.91 -1.32
CA LEU A 169 -14.18 9.81 -2.14
C LEU A 169 -15.51 10.12 -1.47
N GLU A 170 -16.16 9.10 -0.90
CA GLU A 170 -17.40 9.30 -0.14
C GLU A 170 -17.15 10.16 1.11
N GLY A 171 -16.09 9.86 1.85
CA GLY A 171 -15.65 10.66 2.98
C GLY A 171 -15.43 12.12 2.61
N ILE A 172 -14.69 12.41 1.54
CA ILE A 172 -14.42 13.76 1.04
C ILE A 172 -15.72 14.46 0.62
N ASN A 173 -16.61 13.76 -0.08
CA ASN A 173 -17.86 14.35 -0.54
C ASN A 173 -18.76 14.75 0.65
N ASN A 174 -18.89 13.85 1.64
CA ASN A 174 -19.79 13.99 2.78
C ASN A 174 -19.21 14.89 3.89
N SER A 175 -17.88 15.02 3.98
CA SER A 175 -17.19 15.76 5.04
C SER A 175 -16.89 17.21 4.65
N ALA A 176 -17.82 17.87 3.95
CA ALA A 176 -17.63 19.25 3.46
C ALA A 176 -17.20 20.22 4.58
N GLU A 177 -17.66 20.02 5.82
CA GLU A 177 -17.27 20.84 6.97
C GLU A 177 -15.85 20.60 7.46
N ILE A 178 -15.39 19.34 7.48
CA ILE A 178 -14.00 18.99 7.81
C ILE A 178 -13.05 19.62 6.78
N LEU A 179 -13.52 19.73 5.53
CA LEU A 179 -12.75 20.28 4.42
C LEU A 179 -12.79 21.81 4.27
N LYS A 180 -13.64 22.53 5.04
CA LYS A 180 -13.78 23.99 4.92
C LYS A 180 -12.49 24.76 5.23
N ASN A 181 -11.64 24.22 6.11
CA ASN A 181 -10.44 24.90 6.62
C ASN A 181 -9.15 24.38 5.99
N ILE A 182 -9.25 23.67 4.88
CA ILE A 182 -8.13 22.97 4.27
C ILE A 182 -7.91 23.55 2.89
N PRO A 183 -6.66 23.79 2.49
CA PRO A 183 -6.32 24.03 1.11
C PRO A 183 -6.99 22.96 0.22
N GLY A 184 -7.90 23.40 -0.65
CA GLY A 184 -8.71 22.50 -1.48
C GLY A 184 -7.86 21.64 -2.42
N ASP A 185 -6.60 22.02 -2.62
CA ASP A 185 -5.66 21.31 -3.46
C ASP A 185 -5.34 19.89 -3.00
N ILE A 186 -5.24 19.62 -1.71
CA ILE A 186 -4.76 18.34 -1.16
C ILE A 186 -5.71 17.18 -1.51
N TYR A 187 -7.00 17.33 -1.27
CA TYR A 187 -7.96 16.28 -1.64
C TYR A 187 -8.18 16.21 -3.15
N CYS A 188 -8.03 17.32 -3.87
CA CYS A 188 -8.13 17.34 -5.33
C CYS A 188 -6.98 16.58 -6.00
N TYR A 189 -5.75 16.66 -5.46
CA TYR A 189 -4.64 15.84 -5.90
C TYR A 189 -4.89 14.34 -5.65
N TYR A 190 -5.42 13.99 -4.48
CA TYR A 190 -5.81 12.61 -4.19
C TYR A 190 -6.85 12.09 -5.19
N ILE A 191 -7.90 12.87 -5.47
CA ILE A 191 -8.93 12.51 -6.46
C ILE A 191 -8.30 12.33 -7.84
N ALA A 192 -7.45 13.27 -8.28
CA ALA A 192 -6.76 13.19 -9.56
C ALA A 192 -5.88 11.94 -9.67
N LYS A 193 -5.12 11.61 -8.62
CA LYS A 193 -4.31 10.39 -8.52
C LYS A 193 -5.18 9.13 -8.65
N ALA A 194 -6.27 9.05 -7.90
CA ALA A 194 -7.18 7.91 -7.94
C ALA A 194 -7.78 7.69 -9.35
N VAL A 195 -8.18 8.77 -10.03
CA VAL A 195 -8.70 8.69 -11.40
C VAL A 195 -7.61 8.29 -12.40
N ASN A 196 -6.39 8.79 -12.23
CA ASN A 196 -5.25 8.39 -13.07
C ASN A 196 -4.92 6.90 -12.92
N GLU A 197 -4.90 6.36 -11.71
CA GLU A 197 -4.69 4.92 -11.48
C GLU A 197 -5.80 4.07 -12.10
N TYR A 198 -7.06 4.50 -11.99
CA TYR A 198 -8.17 3.85 -12.70
C TYR A 198 -7.95 3.86 -14.21
N ASN A 199 -7.65 5.03 -14.80
CA ASN A 199 -7.46 5.18 -16.23
C ASN A 199 -6.29 4.36 -16.75
N LYS A 200 -5.23 4.23 -15.95
CA LYS A 200 -4.07 3.40 -16.28
C LYS A 200 -4.49 1.94 -16.47
N VAL A 201 -5.32 1.39 -15.57
CA VAL A 201 -5.85 0.01 -15.69
C VAL A 201 -6.68 -0.18 -16.96
N ILE A 202 -7.47 0.83 -17.34
CA ILE A 202 -8.27 0.76 -18.58
C ILE A 202 -7.37 0.83 -19.82
N SER A 203 -6.40 1.75 -19.83
CA SER A 203 -5.50 2.00 -20.94
C SER A 203 -4.55 0.84 -21.21
N ASP A 204 -3.91 0.30 -20.17
CA ASP A 204 -3.00 -0.85 -20.31
C ASP A 204 -3.79 -2.15 -20.57
N GLY A 205 -5.05 -2.23 -20.14
CA GLY A 205 -5.87 -3.43 -20.22
C GLY A 205 -5.50 -4.44 -19.13
N SER A 206 -4.97 -3.99 -18.00
CA SER A 206 -4.66 -4.81 -16.82
C SER A 206 -5.90 -5.48 -16.22
N CYS A 207 -7.11 -5.05 -16.61
CA CYS A 207 -8.37 -5.70 -16.28
C CYS A 207 -9.23 -5.91 -17.54
N VAL A 208 -8.86 -6.87 -18.39
CA VAL A 208 -9.62 -7.21 -19.61
C VAL A 208 -10.96 -7.84 -19.23
N GLU A 209 -12.04 -7.39 -19.88
CA GLU A 209 -13.37 -8.02 -19.81
C GLU A 209 -13.92 -8.23 -18.38
N LYS A 210 -13.51 -7.39 -17.42
CA LYS A 210 -13.94 -7.46 -16.02
C LYS A 210 -13.55 -8.76 -15.31
N THR A 211 -12.54 -9.47 -15.82
CA THR A 211 -12.10 -10.77 -15.30
C THR A 211 -11.05 -10.65 -14.19
N CYS A 212 -10.49 -9.46 -13.96
CA CYS A 212 -9.49 -9.26 -12.91
C CYS A 212 -10.11 -9.34 -11.52
N ALA A 213 -9.33 -9.79 -10.54
CA ALA A 213 -9.83 -10.01 -9.19
C ALA A 213 -10.29 -8.72 -8.48
N PHE A 214 -9.75 -7.56 -8.87
CA PHE A 214 -10.06 -6.25 -8.29
C PHE A 214 -11.14 -5.45 -9.05
N ASN A 215 -11.84 -6.10 -9.99
CA ASN A 215 -12.84 -5.41 -10.82
C ASN A 215 -14.01 -4.86 -9.99
N GLU A 216 -14.43 -5.55 -8.92
CA GLU A 216 -15.52 -5.11 -8.06
C GLU A 216 -15.20 -3.76 -7.40
N GLU A 217 -14.01 -3.63 -6.82
CA GLU A 217 -13.54 -2.40 -6.18
C GLU A 217 -13.33 -1.28 -7.20
N MET A 218 -12.83 -1.63 -8.39
CA MET A 218 -12.64 -0.68 -9.48
C MET A 218 -13.97 -0.10 -9.99
N GLU A 219 -15.00 -0.93 -10.16
CA GLU A 219 -16.34 -0.48 -10.54
C GLU A 219 -17.02 0.30 -9.40
N HIS A 220 -16.77 -0.08 -8.14
CA HIS A 220 -17.26 0.65 -6.98
C HIS A 220 -16.67 2.08 -6.92
N PHE A 221 -15.36 2.20 -7.13
CA PHE A 221 -14.67 3.49 -7.26
C PHE A 221 -15.26 4.33 -8.40
N LYS A 222 -15.39 3.76 -9.61
CA LYS A 222 -15.97 4.45 -10.77
C LYS A 222 -17.35 5.01 -10.45
N LYS A 223 -18.22 4.20 -9.85
CA LYS A 223 -19.59 4.59 -9.49
C LYS A 223 -19.59 5.78 -8.52
N LYS A 224 -18.80 5.73 -7.46
CA LYS A 224 -18.70 6.83 -6.49
C LYS A 224 -18.12 8.10 -7.13
N PHE A 225 -17.05 7.97 -7.92
CA PHE A 225 -16.46 9.11 -8.63
C PHE A 225 -17.49 9.81 -9.52
N LEU A 226 -18.20 9.08 -10.38
CA LEU A 226 -19.23 9.65 -11.26
C LEU A 226 -20.36 10.32 -10.46
N SER A 227 -20.75 9.74 -9.32
CA SER A 227 -21.78 10.32 -8.45
C SER A 227 -21.37 11.65 -7.81
N TYR A 228 -20.09 11.86 -7.57
CA TYR A 228 -19.56 13.04 -6.87
C TYR A 228 -18.79 14.00 -7.78
N GLN A 229 -18.63 13.67 -9.06
CA GLN A 229 -17.76 14.39 -10.00
C GLN A 229 -18.09 15.88 -10.11
N SER A 230 -19.37 16.25 -10.13
CA SER A 230 -19.82 17.64 -10.17
C SER A 230 -19.41 18.40 -8.90
N SER A 231 -19.60 17.78 -7.74
CA SER A 231 -19.20 18.32 -6.42
C SER A 231 -17.68 18.51 -6.33
N PHE A 232 -16.89 17.56 -6.84
CA PHE A 232 -15.43 17.69 -6.83
C PHE A 232 -14.96 18.81 -7.74
N ARG A 233 -15.52 18.94 -8.95
CA ARG A 233 -15.12 19.99 -9.89
C ARG A 233 -15.43 21.40 -9.41
N THR A 234 -16.48 21.59 -8.62
CA THR A 234 -16.80 22.92 -8.06
C THR A 234 -15.92 23.26 -6.86
N ARG A 235 -15.48 22.26 -6.10
CA ARG A 235 -14.64 22.43 -4.90
C ARG A 235 -13.14 22.45 -5.20
N CYS A 236 -12.72 21.94 -6.35
CA CYS A 236 -11.31 21.89 -6.73
C CYS A 236 -10.84 23.18 -7.38
N PRO A 237 -9.65 23.69 -6.97
CA PRO A 237 -9.01 24.80 -7.67
C PRO A 237 -8.80 24.51 -9.16
N SER A 238 -8.94 25.53 -10.00
CA SER A 238 -8.83 25.40 -11.47
C SER A 238 -7.44 24.96 -11.96
N ASN A 239 -6.39 25.17 -11.15
CA ASN A 239 -5.04 24.70 -11.43
C ASN A 239 -4.84 23.20 -11.20
N ILE A 240 -5.83 22.50 -10.64
CA ILE A 240 -5.80 21.05 -10.45
C ILE A 240 -6.81 20.40 -11.38
N ASN A 241 -6.28 19.80 -12.44
CA ASN A 241 -7.11 19.09 -13.40
C ASN A 241 -7.42 17.69 -12.90
N ILE A 242 -8.67 17.44 -12.50
CA ILE A 242 -9.16 16.08 -12.28
C ILE A 242 -9.43 15.44 -13.65
N PRO A 243 -8.73 14.36 -14.01
CA PRO A 243 -8.90 13.71 -15.29
C PRO A 243 -10.33 13.19 -15.50
N CYS A 244 -10.67 13.02 -16.77
CA CYS A 244 -11.85 12.26 -17.15
C CYS A 244 -11.65 10.78 -16.92
N ILE A 245 -12.68 10.09 -16.42
CA ILE A 245 -12.62 8.64 -16.27
C ILE A 245 -12.80 7.97 -17.65
N GLN A 246 -12.00 6.96 -17.95
CA GLN A 246 -12.09 6.18 -19.19
C GLN A 246 -13.23 5.15 -19.09
N ILE A 247 -14.02 5.00 -20.16
CA ILE A 247 -14.96 3.87 -20.32
C ILE A 247 -14.26 2.71 -21.04
N SER A 248 -13.35 3.02 -21.96
CA SER A 248 -12.54 2.07 -22.70
C SER A 248 -11.20 2.69 -23.08
N LYS A 249 -10.29 1.91 -23.68
CA LYS A 249 -8.96 2.38 -24.12
C LYS A 249 -8.97 3.64 -25.00
N LYS A 250 -10.09 3.94 -25.66
CA LYS A 250 -10.22 5.07 -26.60
C LYS A 250 -11.38 6.01 -26.26
N GLU A 251 -12.11 5.77 -25.18
CA GLU A 251 -13.34 6.48 -24.87
C GLU A 251 -13.34 6.93 -23.41
N TYR A 252 -13.73 8.20 -23.21
CA TYR A 252 -13.92 8.79 -21.90
C TYR A 252 -15.41 8.97 -21.61
N ASP A 253 -15.75 9.04 -20.33
CA ASP A 253 -17.12 9.23 -19.91
C ASP A 253 -17.72 10.56 -20.40
N LYS A 254 -18.95 10.49 -20.93
CA LYS A 254 -19.66 11.62 -21.56
C LYS A 254 -20.01 12.74 -20.57
N SER A 255 -20.05 12.44 -19.27
CA SER A 255 -20.23 13.44 -18.20
C SER A 255 -19.02 14.37 -18.03
N CYS A 256 -17.97 14.19 -18.82
CA CYS A 256 -16.88 15.14 -18.89
C CYS A 256 -17.25 16.42 -19.64
N PRO A 257 -16.95 17.61 -19.08
CA PRO A 257 -17.08 18.86 -19.80
C PRO A 257 -16.19 18.76 -21.02
N SER A 258 -16.79 18.98 -22.18
CA SER A 258 -16.08 19.10 -23.45
C SER A 258 -15.10 20.26 -23.32
N GLY A 259 -13.81 19.95 -23.14
CA GLY A 259 -12.80 20.97 -22.86
C GLY A 259 -11.34 20.55 -22.78
N THR A 260 -11.01 19.25 -22.82
CA THR A 260 -9.62 18.80 -23.05
C THR A 260 -9.63 17.59 -23.96
N THR A 261 -9.47 17.84 -25.26
CA THR A 261 -8.75 16.90 -26.12
C THR A 261 -7.37 16.70 -25.49
N VAL A 262 -7.20 15.58 -24.79
CA VAL A 262 -5.86 15.07 -24.48
C VAL A 262 -5.27 14.65 -25.82
N ASN A 263 -4.50 15.54 -26.42
CA ASN A 263 -3.55 15.13 -27.44
C ASN A 263 -2.65 14.09 -26.79
N ASN A 264 -2.58 12.90 -27.39
CA ASN A 264 -1.58 11.89 -27.08
C ASN A 264 -0.20 12.56 -26.95
N PRO A 265 0.59 12.26 -25.91
CA PRO A 265 2.01 12.60 -25.89
C PRO A 265 2.76 11.64 -26.82
N SER A 266 2.51 11.75 -28.11
CA SER A 266 3.26 11.09 -29.18
C SER A 266 2.87 11.70 -30.52
N GLN A 267 3.30 12.96 -30.72
CA GLN A 267 3.57 13.64 -32.01
C GLN A 267 3.29 15.15 -31.89
N ALA A 268 4.12 15.88 -31.15
CA ALA A 268 4.25 17.34 -31.29
C ALA A 268 5.53 17.81 -30.61
N ALA A 269 6.67 17.32 -31.09
CA ALA A 269 7.96 17.92 -30.85
C ALA A 269 8.70 17.99 -32.18
N ALA A 270 8.22 18.86 -33.06
CA ALA A 270 9.03 19.60 -34.03
C ALA A 270 8.09 20.53 -34.81
N HIS A 271 8.56 21.76 -34.99
CA HIS A 271 8.05 22.81 -35.88
C HIS A 271 6.92 23.70 -35.35
N MET A 272 7.34 24.72 -34.62
CA MET A 272 6.81 26.07 -34.87
C MET A 272 7.34 26.59 -36.23
N PRO A 273 6.59 27.49 -36.88
CA PRO A 273 6.72 27.80 -38.29
C PRO A 273 7.70 28.94 -38.54
N ASP A 274 8.35 28.93 -39.71
CA ASP A 274 8.77 30.17 -40.34
C ASP A 274 8.45 30.15 -41.85
N GLN A 275 7.67 31.18 -42.21
CA GLN A 275 7.59 31.94 -43.45
C GLN A 275 7.24 31.24 -44.79
N GLN A 276 6.15 31.76 -45.36
CA GLN A 276 5.76 31.65 -46.76
C GLN A 276 6.84 32.25 -47.67
N GLU A 277 7.18 31.54 -48.76
CA GLU A 277 7.44 32.19 -50.03
C GLU A 277 7.06 31.31 -51.22
N TYR A 278 6.84 32.01 -52.33
CA TYR A 278 6.07 31.75 -53.53
C TYR A 278 6.77 30.80 -54.53
N GLY A 279 6.00 30.06 -55.36
CA GLY A 279 6.47 29.67 -56.71
C GLY A 279 6.36 28.19 -57.13
N THR A 280 5.30 27.91 -57.89
CA THR A 280 5.30 27.27 -59.23
C THR A 280 6.05 25.96 -59.53
N SER A 281 5.25 24.97 -59.99
CA SER A 281 5.44 23.96 -61.06
C SER A 281 6.69 23.07 -61.11
N ASP A 282 6.40 21.77 -61.22
CA ASP A 282 6.84 20.82 -62.26
C ASP A 282 7.32 19.45 -61.78
N ASN A 283 6.93 18.49 -62.61
CA ASN A 283 7.10 17.06 -62.51
C ASN A 283 8.57 16.63 -62.46
N SER A 284 8.88 15.55 -61.73
CA SER A 284 9.33 14.26 -62.30
C SER A 284 10.08 13.38 -61.29
N LYS A 285 9.90 12.08 -61.50
CA LYS A 285 10.64 10.88 -61.07
C LYS A 285 12.02 11.14 -60.42
N THR A 286 12.41 10.36 -59.41
CA THR A 286 13.35 9.23 -59.57
C THR A 286 13.67 8.55 -58.22
N LEU A 287 13.59 7.22 -58.30
CA LEU A 287 14.01 6.12 -57.45
C LEU A 287 15.46 6.22 -56.95
N ILE A 288 15.74 6.19 -55.63
CA ILE A 288 16.98 5.60 -55.08
C ILE A 288 16.68 4.94 -53.73
N THR A 289 16.59 3.61 -53.79
CA THR A 289 16.72 2.67 -52.68
C THR A 289 18.18 2.67 -52.21
N THR A 290 18.44 2.92 -50.93
CA THR A 290 19.75 2.61 -50.33
C THR A 290 19.57 1.87 -49.02
N SER A 291 19.72 0.56 -49.11
CA SER A 291 19.90 -0.35 -47.99
C SER A 291 21.32 -0.19 -47.44
N ALA A 292 21.45 0.16 -46.16
CA ALA A 292 22.69 0.02 -45.41
C ALA A 292 22.39 -0.67 -44.08
N SER A 293 22.40 -1.99 -44.11
CA SER A 293 22.56 -2.85 -42.95
C SER A 293 24.05 -3.07 -42.70
N ALA A 294 24.56 -2.71 -41.52
CA ALA A 294 25.40 -3.58 -40.70
C ALA A 294 25.97 -2.85 -39.48
N ALA A 295 26.17 -3.64 -38.41
CA ALA A 295 27.13 -3.42 -37.33
C ALA A 295 26.72 -2.56 -36.13
N VAL A 296 25.61 -2.93 -35.46
CA VAL A 296 25.49 -2.73 -34.00
C VAL A 296 24.89 -3.99 -33.38
N GLY A 297 25.63 -5.10 -33.42
CA GLY A 297 25.13 -6.39 -32.92
C GLY A 297 26.20 -7.32 -32.37
N SER A 298 27.40 -6.82 -32.09
CA SER A 298 28.55 -7.66 -31.67
C SER A 298 29.05 -7.40 -30.25
N ILE A 299 28.54 -6.38 -29.53
CA ILE A 299 29.12 -6.01 -28.21
C ILE A 299 28.37 -6.66 -27.04
N PHE A 300 27.09 -7.00 -27.20
CA PHE A 300 26.28 -7.51 -26.07
C PHE A 300 26.47 -9.00 -25.75
N THR A 301 26.95 -9.82 -26.69
CA THR A 301 27.15 -11.26 -26.46
C THR A 301 28.37 -11.56 -25.59
N SER A 302 29.40 -10.70 -25.60
CA SER A 302 30.60 -10.87 -24.77
C SER A 302 30.36 -10.64 -23.27
N LEU A 303 29.36 -9.83 -22.90
CA LEU A 303 29.06 -9.53 -21.49
C LEU A 303 28.24 -10.64 -20.80
N ILE A 304 27.53 -11.47 -21.56
CA ILE A 304 26.73 -12.57 -21.00
C ILE A 304 27.64 -13.75 -20.61
N LEU A 305 28.74 -14.00 -21.33
CA LEU A 305 29.64 -15.12 -21.03
C LEU A 305 30.59 -14.87 -19.85
N TYR A 306 30.83 -13.60 -19.47
CA TYR A 306 31.60 -13.28 -18.26
C TYR A 306 30.89 -13.72 -16.97
N LYS A 307 29.56 -13.71 -16.94
CA LYS A 307 28.78 -14.06 -15.73
C LYS A 307 28.60 -15.57 -15.50
N PHE A 308 29.01 -16.42 -16.44
CA PHE A 308 28.77 -17.87 -16.40
C PHE A 308 30.04 -18.74 -16.43
N THR A 309 31.21 -18.20 -16.04
CA THR A 309 32.43 -19.02 -15.89
C THR A 309 32.72 -19.29 -14.40
N PRO A 310 32.35 -20.47 -13.83
CA PRO A 310 32.76 -20.83 -12.48
C PRO A 310 34.13 -21.52 -12.56
N LEU A 311 35.21 -20.74 -12.64
CA LEU A 311 36.59 -21.24 -12.54
C LEU A 311 37.31 -20.60 -11.35
N ARG A 312 36.79 -20.81 -10.14
CA ARG A 312 37.48 -20.38 -8.92
C ARG A 312 37.32 -21.31 -7.70
N ASP A 313 37.29 -22.63 -7.90
CA ASP A 313 37.39 -23.57 -6.76
C ASP A 313 38.29 -24.79 -7.00
N LEU A 314 39.21 -24.70 -7.96
CA LEU A 314 40.21 -25.75 -8.17
C LEU A 314 41.61 -25.20 -7.92
N LEU A 315 41.91 -24.89 -6.65
CA LEU A 315 43.28 -24.82 -6.07
C LEU A 315 43.16 -24.51 -4.56
N GLY A 316 43.23 -25.55 -3.71
CA GLY A 316 43.26 -25.33 -2.26
C GLY A 316 43.01 -26.53 -1.35
N ARG A 317 43.43 -27.75 -1.72
CA ARG A 317 43.39 -28.91 -0.83
C ARG A 317 44.70 -28.96 -0.02
N LYS A 318 44.67 -28.57 1.27
CA LYS A 318 45.64 -29.09 2.25
C LYS A 318 44.99 -29.38 3.61
N LYS A 319 45.11 -30.67 3.91
CA LYS A 319 44.74 -31.47 5.07
C LYS A 319 45.42 -30.92 6.35
N ASN A 320 44.68 -30.77 7.44
CA ASN A 320 45.22 -31.12 8.74
C ASN A 320 44.12 -31.68 9.65
N GLN A 321 44.27 -32.97 9.93
CA GLN A 321 43.45 -33.78 10.80
C GLN A 321 44.37 -34.12 11.98
N ASN A 322 43.96 -33.81 13.21
CA ASN A 322 44.44 -34.34 14.50
C ASN A 322 43.60 -33.64 15.59
N HIS A 323 43.15 -34.19 16.72
CA HIS A 323 42.90 -35.54 17.23
C HIS A 323 42.38 -35.34 18.68
N TRP A 324 41.29 -36.02 19.10
CA TRP A 324 40.91 -36.38 20.51
C TRP A 324 40.72 -35.26 21.58
N ASN A 325 39.97 -35.37 22.68
CA ASN A 325 38.86 -36.20 23.18
C ASN A 325 38.31 -35.51 24.45
N SER A 326 37.05 -35.79 24.77
CA SER A 326 36.42 -35.91 26.11
C SER A 326 36.88 -35.07 27.31
N THR A 327 35.93 -34.38 27.96
CA THR A 327 35.51 -34.78 29.32
C THR A 327 34.09 -34.30 29.66
N HIS A 328 33.32 -35.22 30.23
CA HIS A 328 32.09 -35.01 30.99
C HIS A 328 32.28 -34.08 32.20
N ASN A 329 31.22 -33.35 32.57
CA ASN A 329 30.62 -33.23 33.93
C ASN A 329 29.53 -32.14 33.83
N ALA A 330 28.23 -32.46 33.75
CA ALA A 330 27.34 -32.87 34.84
C ALA A 330 27.31 -31.87 36.01
N ILE A 331 26.40 -30.90 35.98
CA ILE A 331 25.70 -30.40 37.18
C ILE A 331 24.21 -30.23 36.84
N LYS A 332 23.38 -30.96 37.61
CA LYS A 332 21.91 -30.95 37.64
C LYS A 332 21.40 -29.84 38.58
N PRO A 333 20.09 -29.51 38.55
CA PRO A 333 19.53 -28.24 38.96
C PRO A 333 19.26 -28.15 40.48
N PHE A 334 19.22 -26.92 41.01
CA PHE A 334 18.71 -26.65 42.35
C PHE A 334 17.39 -25.87 42.34
N GLN A 335 16.60 -26.23 43.33
CA GLN A 335 15.17 -26.01 43.53
C GLN A 335 14.80 -24.57 43.92
N GLN A 336 13.54 -24.26 43.58
CA GLN A 336 12.55 -23.47 44.32
C GLN A 336 13.01 -22.83 45.64
N TYR A 337 12.86 -21.51 45.70
CA TYR A 337 12.37 -20.83 46.90
C TYR A 337 11.28 -19.82 46.49
N SER A 338 10.05 -20.12 46.90
CA SER A 338 8.93 -19.17 46.96
C SER A 338 8.91 -18.64 48.38
N ASN A 339 9.08 -17.34 48.58
CA ASN A 339 8.20 -16.57 49.47
C ASN A 339 8.41 -15.07 49.33
N ASN A 340 7.27 -14.39 49.39
CA ASN A 340 7.01 -12.97 49.32
C ASN A 340 7.98 -12.11 50.15
N ASN A 341 8.31 -10.94 49.60
CA ASN A 341 8.31 -9.68 50.34
C ASN A 341 7.98 -8.53 49.38
N ASN A 342 7.02 -7.70 49.80
CA ASN A 342 6.76 -6.36 49.27
C ASN A 342 8.07 -5.58 49.20
N MET A 343 8.41 -5.02 48.03
CA MET A 343 9.20 -3.81 47.95
C MET A 343 8.68 -2.91 46.83
N ASP A 344 8.21 -1.77 47.29
CA ASP A 344 8.09 -0.48 46.62
C ASP A 344 9.34 -0.18 45.77
N PHE A 345 9.13 0.25 44.53
CA PHE A 345 10.19 0.84 43.69
C PHE A 345 9.68 2.12 43.06
N GLY A 346 10.04 3.21 43.73
CA GLY A 346 10.04 4.55 43.17
C GLY A 346 10.99 4.72 41.99
N ASN A 347 10.74 5.81 41.26
CA ASN A 347 11.50 6.37 40.16
C ASN A 347 13.01 6.08 40.20
N THR A 348 13.51 5.38 39.18
CA THR A 348 14.91 5.48 38.76
C THR A 348 14.96 5.72 37.26
N THR A 349 15.31 6.96 36.91
CA THR A 349 15.78 7.42 35.61
C THR A 349 17.13 6.77 35.30
N TYR A 350 17.25 6.12 34.15
CA TYR A 350 18.52 5.56 33.67
C TYR A 350 19.25 6.61 32.82
N ASN A 351 20.41 7.08 33.29
CA ASN A 351 21.38 7.81 32.48
C ASN A 351 22.29 6.79 31.78
N VAL A 352 22.25 6.76 30.44
CA VAL A 352 23.20 5.99 29.62
C VAL A 352 24.31 6.93 29.18
N GLY A 353 25.52 6.70 29.67
CA GLY A 353 26.74 7.33 29.15
C GLY A 353 27.28 6.54 27.96
N TYR A 354 27.48 7.20 26.83
CA TYR A 354 28.16 6.62 25.67
C TYR A 354 29.68 6.66 25.88
N GLN A 355 30.35 5.52 25.69
CA GLN A 355 31.78 5.45 25.39
C GLN A 355 31.95 5.07 23.93
N SER A 356 32.63 5.94 23.18
CA SER A 356 33.07 5.70 21.81
C SER A 356 34.39 4.92 21.80
N VAL A 357 34.47 3.88 20.99
CA VAL A 357 35.73 3.32 20.44
C VAL A 357 35.52 3.07 18.96
#